data_AF-A0A7C4WPG7-F1
#
_entry.id   AF-A0A7C4WPG7-F1
#
_cell.length_a   1.000
_cell.length_b   1.000
_cell.length_c   1.000
_cell.angle_alpha   90.00
_cell.angle_beta   90.00
_cell.angle_gamma   90.00
#
_symmetry.space_group_name_H-M   'P 1'
#
loop_
_entity.id
_entity.type
_entity.pdbx_description
1 polymer ?
#
loop_
_entity_poly.entity_id
_entity_poly.type
_entity_poly.pdbx_seq_one_letter_code
_entity_poly.pdbx_strand_id
1 'polypeptide(L)'
;MKRKVQVLLISMMLAFVVVFVQLPMSPVAAATPLGEVEKAEALIGIAKKASLRIEYILNEVKEKAAGINITKVERLYEEGNALLSQAKVAIREQNYGDAVRLAINAMERFREARMILASVFEQAEIEEEFIKAQGLLVAANRTLERIERLKKSLSEIQATLETAENLLNEDEIIGLLQEGKVSEVAHRIAEANRLICQALKSMAEDAVPSKMERFMERLQERYDALIGKVQATGVDVRELLSETGLKNANEFRENAQRLKEAIKSVGPKNAKGLMGQLMSLANGLKKLERKVWSTPSTPSESGGTPALSVEIAEKRVTGNLRWVFLDVVIKNTGDVRLQFPNSVYGLTIERKGEGGAWELYYSPMSAQVIVFLEPGQTEHIMVRFNQPQAGEYRVHVQGIYEQSGQTVEAVAEFALP
;
A
#
# COMPACT_ATOMS: atom_id res chain seq x y z
N MET A 1 5.98 38.29 -77.29
CA MET A 1 7.01 37.66 -78.14
C MET A 1 8.03 36.99 -77.25
N LYS A 2 8.24 35.68 -77.47
CA LYS A 2 9.46 34.86 -77.21
C LYS A 2 10.09 34.92 -75.80
N ARG A 3 9.90 33.87 -75.00
CA ARG A 3 10.73 32.62 -74.91
C ARG A 3 11.69 32.76 -73.71
N LYS A 4 11.49 32.00 -72.64
CA LYS A 4 12.03 30.66 -72.33
C LYS A 4 13.04 30.85 -71.18
N VAL A 5 12.76 30.34 -69.98
CA VAL A 5 12.79 28.92 -69.59
C VAL A 5 14.22 28.40 -69.53
N GLN A 6 14.49 27.73 -68.40
CA GLN A 6 15.47 26.68 -68.12
C GLN A 6 16.67 27.07 -67.24
N VAL A 7 17.08 26.36 -66.17
CA VAL A 7 16.63 25.17 -65.40
C VAL A 7 17.89 24.47 -64.87
N LEU A 8 17.75 23.73 -63.76
CA LEU A 8 18.59 22.61 -63.29
C LEU A 8 19.99 23.00 -62.77
N LEU A 9 20.64 22.32 -61.81
CA LEU A 9 20.38 21.33 -60.76
C LEU A 9 21.75 21.08 -60.09
N ILE A 10 21.75 20.66 -58.83
CA ILE A 10 22.64 19.66 -58.18
C ILE A 10 24.16 19.79 -58.37
N SER A 11 24.89 19.85 -57.24
CA SER A 11 25.96 18.91 -56.85
C SER A 11 26.75 19.55 -55.68
N MET A 12 26.56 19.08 -54.44
CA MET A 12 27.34 18.01 -53.79
C MET A 12 28.58 18.54 -53.06
N MET A 13 28.58 18.35 -51.73
CA MET A 13 29.70 18.06 -50.85
C MET A 13 31.13 18.17 -51.42
N LEU A 14 32.02 18.93 -50.77
CA LEU A 14 33.05 18.35 -49.89
C LEU A 14 33.88 19.41 -49.14
N ALA A 15 34.10 19.15 -47.85
CA ALA A 15 35.30 19.38 -47.05
C ALA A 15 35.91 20.80 -46.94
N PHE A 16 35.80 21.38 -45.74
CA PHE A 16 36.99 21.86 -45.06
C PHE A 16 37.05 21.32 -43.63
N VAL A 17 38.06 20.49 -43.42
CA VAL A 17 38.52 19.91 -42.16
C VAL A 17 39.27 21.01 -41.41
N VAL A 18 38.88 21.30 -40.17
CA VAL A 18 39.79 21.86 -39.18
C VAL A 18 39.88 20.88 -38.03
N VAL A 19 41.06 20.27 -37.96
CA VAL A 19 41.54 19.41 -36.91
C VAL A 19 41.69 20.23 -35.63
N PHE A 20 40.96 19.87 -34.57
CA PHE A 20 41.36 20.14 -33.19
C PHE A 20 41.48 18.80 -32.47
N VAL A 21 42.71 18.36 -32.27
CA VAL A 21 43.04 17.20 -31.44
C VAL A 21 43.12 17.66 -29.98
N GLN A 22 42.11 17.22 -29.23
CA GLN A 22 42.12 16.67 -27.87
C GLN A 22 42.93 17.36 -26.75
N LEU A 23 42.19 17.77 -25.71
CA LEU A 23 42.39 17.17 -24.38
C LEU A 23 41.15 16.32 -24.05
N PRO A 24 41.32 15.12 -23.44
CA PRO A 24 40.22 14.28 -23.02
C PRO A 24 39.62 14.87 -21.75
N MET A 25 38.59 15.69 -21.90
CA MET A 25 37.56 15.75 -20.86
C MET A 25 36.80 14.44 -21.02
N SER A 26 37.27 13.41 -20.31
CA SER A 26 36.45 12.22 -20.07
C SER A 26 35.08 12.74 -19.63
N PRO A 27 33.97 12.36 -20.30
CA PRO A 27 32.68 12.54 -19.69
C PRO A 27 32.79 11.78 -18.37
N VAL A 28 32.77 12.53 -17.26
CA VAL A 28 32.29 11.97 -16.01
C VAL A 28 30.91 11.47 -16.40
N ALA A 29 30.80 10.16 -16.62
CA ALA A 29 29.55 9.46 -16.59
C ALA A 29 29.01 9.79 -15.20
N ALA A 30 28.21 10.85 -15.13
CA ALA A 30 27.34 11.09 -14.00
C ALA A 30 26.59 9.77 -13.89
N ALA A 31 26.83 9.06 -12.78
CA ALA A 31 26.09 7.85 -12.49
C ALA A 31 24.62 8.24 -12.54
N THR A 32 23.97 7.90 -13.65
CA THR A 32 22.55 8.16 -13.85
C THR A 32 21.85 7.54 -12.66
N PRO A 33 21.06 8.29 -11.88
CA PRO A 33 20.31 7.70 -10.79
C PRO A 33 19.50 6.54 -11.38
N LEU A 34 19.61 5.35 -10.78
CA LEU A 34 18.98 4.12 -11.26
C LEU A 34 17.48 4.31 -11.63
N GLY A 35 16.82 5.30 -11.02
CA GLY A 35 15.43 5.67 -11.29
C GLY A 35 15.14 6.46 -12.57
N GLU A 36 16.10 7.15 -13.21
CA GLU A 36 15.83 7.91 -14.44
C GLU A 36 15.67 7.00 -15.67
N VAL A 37 16.47 5.92 -15.71
CA VAL A 37 16.39 4.89 -16.76
C VAL A 37 15.05 4.16 -16.69
N GLU A 38 14.71 3.64 -15.51
CA GLU A 38 13.44 2.93 -15.29
C GLU A 38 12.23 3.82 -15.59
N LYS A 39 12.30 5.11 -15.25
CA LYS A 39 11.23 6.07 -15.55
C LYS A 39 11.08 6.31 -17.04
N ALA A 40 12.18 6.48 -17.78
CA ALA A 40 12.14 6.69 -19.23
C ALA A 40 11.56 5.47 -19.96
N GLU A 41 12.01 4.27 -19.58
CA GLU A 41 11.52 3.01 -20.15
C GLU A 41 10.03 2.80 -19.85
N ALA A 42 9.59 3.06 -18.61
CA ALA A 42 8.19 2.96 -18.23
C ALA A 42 7.30 3.91 -19.06
N LEU A 43 7.72 5.16 -19.26
CA LEU A 43 6.95 6.13 -20.06
C LEU A 43 6.87 5.73 -21.54
N ILE A 44 7.95 5.22 -22.12
CA ILE A 44 7.94 4.67 -23.49
C ILE A 44 7.01 3.46 -23.59
N GLY A 45 7.01 2.59 -22.58
CA GLY A 45 6.07 1.47 -22.50
C GLY A 45 4.61 1.94 -22.51
N ILE A 46 4.27 2.96 -21.71
CA ILE A 46 2.92 3.55 -21.69
C ILE A 46 2.57 4.16 -23.05
N ALA A 47 3.49 4.92 -23.65
CA ALA A 47 3.28 5.52 -24.97
C ALA A 47 3.08 4.46 -26.07
N LYS A 48 3.83 3.35 -26.05
CA LYS A 48 3.63 2.20 -26.95
C LYS A 48 2.23 1.61 -26.79
N LYS A 49 1.79 1.34 -25.56
CA LYS A 49 0.44 0.83 -25.28
C LYS A 49 -0.65 1.79 -25.74
N ALA A 50 -0.44 3.10 -25.60
CA ALA A 50 -1.34 4.11 -26.12
C ALA A 50 -1.41 4.09 -27.65
N SER A 51 -0.27 3.99 -28.33
CA SER A 51 -0.17 3.86 -29.79
C SER A 51 -0.99 2.67 -30.31
N LEU A 52 -0.75 1.48 -29.77
CA LEU A 52 -1.44 0.25 -30.19
C LEU A 52 -2.96 0.36 -30.04
N ARG A 53 -3.43 1.02 -28.97
CA ARG A 53 -4.85 1.30 -28.80
C ARG A 53 -5.39 2.21 -29.89
N ILE A 54 -4.68 3.27 -30.25
CA ILE A 54 -5.10 4.15 -31.34
C ILE A 54 -5.10 3.40 -32.67
N GLU A 55 -4.06 2.64 -32.96
CA GLU A 55 -3.94 1.83 -34.18
C GLU A 55 -5.12 0.89 -34.39
N TYR A 56 -5.44 0.10 -33.36
CA TYR A 56 -6.60 -0.79 -33.38
C TYR A 56 -7.89 -0.04 -33.71
N ILE A 57 -8.12 1.08 -33.00
CA ILE A 57 -9.29 1.93 -33.17
C ILE A 57 -9.36 2.50 -34.60
N LEU A 58 -8.21 2.94 -35.13
CA LEU A 58 -8.11 3.60 -36.43
C LEU A 58 -8.41 2.62 -37.57
N ASN A 59 -7.94 1.38 -37.46
CA ASN A 59 -8.23 0.31 -38.42
C ASN A 59 -9.73 -0.05 -38.43
N GLU A 60 -10.36 -0.18 -37.26
CA GLU A 60 -11.79 -0.45 -37.15
C GLU A 60 -12.66 0.66 -37.77
N VAL A 61 -12.32 1.94 -37.51
CA VAL A 61 -13.05 3.07 -38.11
C VAL A 61 -12.89 3.09 -39.63
N LYS A 62 -11.71 2.73 -40.15
CA LYS A 62 -11.47 2.62 -41.60
C LYS A 62 -12.33 1.53 -42.25
N GLU A 63 -12.54 0.42 -41.54
CA GLU A 63 -13.37 -0.69 -42.05
C GLU A 63 -14.87 -0.42 -41.94
N LYS A 64 -15.33 0.12 -40.81
CA LYS A 64 -16.77 0.23 -40.48
C LYS A 64 -17.40 1.57 -40.84
N ALA A 65 -16.64 2.66 -40.84
CA ALA A 65 -17.17 4.01 -40.99
C ALA A 65 -16.68 4.67 -42.29
N ALA A 66 -16.97 4.01 -43.42
CA ALA A 66 -16.62 4.51 -44.75
C ALA A 66 -17.22 5.92 -44.97
N GLY A 67 -16.35 6.92 -45.10
CA GLY A 67 -16.74 8.32 -45.36
C GLY A 67 -16.56 9.29 -44.20
N ILE A 68 -16.17 8.82 -43.00
CA ILE A 68 -15.81 9.74 -41.90
C ILE A 68 -14.40 10.29 -42.11
N ASN A 69 -14.25 11.61 -42.07
CA ASN A 69 -12.95 12.27 -42.19
C ASN A 69 -12.12 12.06 -40.91
N ILE A 70 -11.18 11.12 -40.97
CA ILE A 70 -10.23 10.81 -39.88
C ILE A 70 -8.82 11.36 -40.13
N THR A 71 -8.61 12.22 -41.14
CA THR A 71 -7.27 12.70 -41.52
C THR A 71 -6.53 13.37 -40.36
N LYS A 72 -7.25 14.08 -39.48
CA LYS A 72 -6.65 14.68 -38.28
C LYS A 72 -6.15 13.62 -37.29
N VAL A 73 -6.86 12.51 -37.15
CA VAL A 73 -6.48 11.38 -36.28
C VAL A 73 -5.25 10.69 -36.84
N GLU A 74 -5.22 10.40 -38.13
CA GLU A 74 -4.07 9.78 -38.81
C GLU A 74 -2.80 10.60 -38.62
N ARG A 75 -2.87 11.90 -38.85
CA ARG A 75 -1.74 12.81 -38.63
C ARG A 75 -1.25 12.78 -37.18
N LEU A 76 -2.16 12.86 -36.20
CA LEU A 76 -1.78 12.81 -34.78
C LEU A 76 -1.16 11.46 -34.40
N TYR A 77 -1.66 10.36 -34.97
CA TYR A 77 -1.11 9.03 -34.77
C TYR A 77 0.31 8.91 -35.35
N GLU A 78 0.53 9.39 -36.57
CA GLU A 78 1.85 9.42 -37.22
C GLU A 78 2.85 10.30 -36.45
N GLU A 79 2.44 11.51 -36.05
CA GLU A 79 3.25 12.41 -35.22
C GLU A 79 3.63 11.75 -33.89
N GLY A 80 2.67 11.10 -33.22
CA GLY A 80 2.90 10.36 -31.97
C GLY A 80 3.90 9.21 -32.15
N ASN A 81 3.79 8.46 -33.25
CA ASN A 81 4.71 7.36 -33.57
C ASN A 81 6.12 7.83 -33.91
N ALA A 82 6.26 8.96 -34.60
CA ALA A 82 7.54 9.59 -34.87
C ALA A 82 8.23 10.00 -33.56
N LEU A 83 7.50 10.64 -32.64
CA LEU A 83 8.00 11.01 -31.31
C LEU A 83 8.37 9.79 -30.46
N LEU A 84 7.55 8.74 -30.46
CA LEU A 84 7.84 7.49 -29.76
C LEU A 84 9.10 6.81 -30.31
N SER A 85 9.30 6.85 -31.62
CA SER A 85 10.51 6.31 -32.26
C SER A 85 11.75 7.10 -31.88
N GLN A 86 11.66 8.44 -31.81
CA GLN A 86 12.74 9.30 -31.32
C GLN A 86 13.03 9.04 -29.84
N ALA A 87 12.01 8.83 -29.00
CA ALA A 87 12.20 8.50 -27.59
C ALA A 87 13.00 7.19 -27.41
N LYS A 88 12.74 6.17 -28.24
CA LYS A 88 13.50 4.91 -28.27
C LYS A 88 14.94 5.09 -28.75
N VAL A 89 15.20 6.06 -29.63
CA VAL A 89 16.58 6.42 -30.02
C VAL A 89 17.28 7.10 -28.84
N ALA A 90 16.64 8.08 -28.19
CA ALA A 90 17.20 8.79 -27.05
C ALA A 90 17.56 7.87 -25.87
N ILE A 91 16.78 6.82 -25.59
CA ILE A 91 17.15 5.78 -24.61
C ILE A 91 18.46 5.07 -24.99
N ARG A 92 18.62 4.68 -26.26
CA ARG A 92 19.83 3.99 -26.74
C ARG A 92 21.07 4.89 -26.68
N GLU A 93 20.87 6.19 -26.81
CA GLU A 93 21.90 7.22 -26.68
C GLU A 93 22.11 7.66 -25.21
N GLN A 94 21.48 7.00 -24.24
CA GLN A 94 21.54 7.32 -22.81
C GLN A 94 21.07 8.75 -22.46
N ASN A 95 20.29 9.37 -23.34
CA ASN A 95 19.68 10.68 -23.13
C ASN A 95 18.26 10.52 -22.54
N TYR A 96 18.21 10.13 -21.27
CA TYR A 96 16.96 9.81 -20.57
C TYR A 96 16.02 11.01 -20.41
N GLY A 97 16.58 12.23 -20.27
CA GLY A 97 15.80 13.46 -20.19
C GLY A 97 14.99 13.72 -21.46
N ASP A 98 15.64 13.58 -22.63
CA ASP A 98 14.93 13.71 -23.91
C ASP A 98 14.00 12.53 -24.17
N ALA A 99 14.38 11.31 -23.79
CA ALA A 99 13.49 10.14 -23.89
C ALA A 99 12.17 10.36 -23.13
N VAL A 100 12.23 10.86 -21.90
CA VAL A 100 11.05 11.20 -21.08
C VAL A 100 10.19 12.26 -21.77
N ARG A 101 10.80 13.37 -22.22
CA ARG A 101 10.09 14.47 -22.89
C ARG A 101 9.40 14.02 -24.17
N LEU A 102 10.10 13.26 -25.01
CA LEU A 102 9.57 12.72 -26.27
C LEU A 102 8.44 11.72 -26.03
N ALA A 103 8.56 10.85 -25.02
CA ALA A 103 7.51 9.92 -24.65
C ALA A 103 6.24 10.65 -24.17
N ILE A 104 6.37 11.70 -23.36
CA ILE A 104 5.22 12.52 -22.91
C ILE A 104 4.53 13.17 -24.12
N ASN A 105 5.30 13.79 -25.01
CA ASN A 105 4.74 14.41 -26.21
C ASN A 105 4.03 13.39 -27.11
N ALA A 106 4.57 12.16 -27.23
CA ALA A 106 3.91 11.08 -27.95
C ALA A 106 2.56 10.71 -27.31
N MET A 107 2.51 10.57 -25.98
CA MET A 107 1.27 10.29 -25.25
C MET A 107 0.22 11.40 -25.43
N GLU A 108 0.65 12.67 -25.47
CA GLU A 108 -0.25 13.80 -25.72
C GLU A 108 -0.89 13.69 -27.11
N ARG A 109 -0.10 13.39 -28.16
CA ARG A 109 -0.61 13.16 -29.51
C ARG A 109 -1.59 11.99 -29.58
N PHE A 110 -1.28 10.87 -28.91
CA PHE A 110 -2.19 9.73 -28.84
C PHE A 110 -3.47 10.06 -28.05
N ARG A 111 -3.38 10.87 -27.00
CA ARG A 111 -4.55 11.33 -26.24
C ARG A 111 -5.46 12.21 -27.10
N GLU A 112 -4.89 13.17 -27.84
CA GLU A 112 -5.65 14.01 -28.77
C GLU A 112 -6.33 13.16 -29.85
N ALA A 113 -5.61 12.20 -30.43
CA ALA A 113 -6.16 11.26 -31.40
C ALA A 113 -7.35 10.48 -30.81
N ARG A 114 -7.21 9.98 -29.57
CA ARG A 114 -8.28 9.27 -28.85
C ARG A 114 -9.53 10.13 -28.67
N MET A 115 -9.37 11.40 -28.29
CA MET A 115 -10.50 12.29 -28.04
C MET A 115 -11.31 12.54 -29.31
N ILE A 116 -10.62 12.73 -30.45
CA ILE A 116 -11.29 12.89 -31.75
C ILE A 116 -11.98 11.60 -32.14
N LEU A 117 -11.30 10.45 -31.98
CA LEU A 117 -11.89 9.14 -32.25
C LEU A 117 -13.15 8.90 -31.42
N ALA A 118 -13.17 9.26 -30.13
CA ALA A 118 -14.36 9.11 -29.28
C ALA A 118 -15.59 9.83 -29.87
N SER A 119 -15.42 11.04 -30.42
CA SER A 119 -16.50 11.76 -31.08
C SER A 119 -16.96 11.11 -32.39
N VAL A 120 -16.06 10.40 -33.08
CA VAL A 120 -16.41 9.59 -34.26
C VAL A 120 -17.25 8.38 -33.87
N PHE A 121 -16.96 7.73 -32.73
CA PHE A 121 -17.76 6.60 -32.24
C PHE A 121 -19.19 6.99 -31.89
N GLU A 122 -19.40 8.16 -31.28
CA GLU A 122 -20.73 8.68 -31.00
C GLU A 122 -21.54 8.94 -32.28
N GLN A 123 -20.88 9.33 -33.36
CA GLN A 123 -21.53 9.62 -34.65
C GLN A 123 -21.81 8.36 -35.48
N ALA A 124 -21.03 7.31 -35.29
CA ALA A 124 -21.07 6.11 -36.12
C ALA A 124 -21.89 4.94 -35.51
N GLU A 125 -22.64 5.17 -34.41
CA GLU A 125 -23.44 4.14 -33.70
C GLU A 125 -22.69 2.82 -33.48
N ILE A 126 -21.40 2.90 -33.16
CA ILE A 126 -20.52 1.73 -33.19
C ILE A 126 -20.88 0.75 -32.06
N GLU A 127 -21.01 -0.52 -32.46
CA GLU A 127 -21.54 -1.63 -31.67
C GLU A 127 -20.83 -1.91 -30.33
N GLU A 128 -21.60 -2.44 -29.39
CA GLU A 128 -21.20 -2.83 -28.02
C GLU A 128 -19.95 -3.75 -27.99
N GLU A 129 -19.74 -4.57 -29.03
CA GLU A 129 -18.56 -5.44 -29.18
C GLU A 129 -17.24 -4.66 -29.26
N PHE A 130 -17.26 -3.48 -29.88
CA PHE A 130 -16.07 -2.63 -29.96
C PHE A 130 -15.67 -2.06 -28.59
N ILE A 131 -16.65 -1.63 -27.80
CA ILE A 131 -16.44 -1.18 -26.42
C ILE A 131 -15.86 -2.33 -25.58
N LYS A 132 -16.37 -3.55 -25.78
CA LYS A 132 -15.84 -4.76 -25.14
C LYS A 132 -14.39 -5.04 -25.54
N ALA A 133 -14.06 -5.00 -26.84
CA ALA A 133 -12.70 -5.18 -27.33
C ALA A 133 -11.71 -4.19 -26.71
N GLN A 134 -12.09 -2.91 -26.60
CA GLN A 134 -11.27 -1.90 -25.93
C GLN A 134 -11.06 -2.19 -24.44
N GLY A 135 -12.13 -2.60 -23.74
CA GLY A 135 -12.06 -3.01 -22.34
C GLY A 135 -11.10 -4.18 -22.13
N LEU A 136 -11.10 -5.15 -23.04
CA LEU A 136 -10.21 -6.31 -23.01
C LEU A 136 -8.74 -5.94 -23.25
N LEU A 137 -8.44 -5.03 -24.19
CA LEU A 137 -7.07 -4.50 -24.35
C LEU A 137 -6.55 -3.85 -23.06
N VAL A 138 -7.41 -3.10 -22.36
CA VAL A 138 -7.05 -2.50 -21.08
C VAL A 138 -6.81 -3.57 -20.01
N ALA A 139 -7.67 -4.60 -19.96
CA ALA A 139 -7.54 -5.69 -19.00
C ALA A 139 -6.28 -6.54 -19.23
N ALA A 140 -5.95 -6.87 -20.48
CA ALA A 140 -4.71 -7.58 -20.84
C ALA A 140 -3.47 -6.80 -20.39
N ASN A 141 -3.39 -5.51 -20.74
CA ASN A 141 -2.29 -4.63 -20.35
C ASN A 141 -2.11 -4.52 -18.83
N ARG A 142 -3.21 -4.36 -18.08
CA ARG A 142 -3.17 -4.32 -16.62
C ARG A 142 -2.69 -5.64 -16.01
N THR A 143 -3.04 -6.77 -16.66
CA THR A 143 -2.60 -8.09 -16.22
C THR A 143 -1.11 -8.29 -16.49
N LEU A 144 -0.59 -7.86 -17.64
CA LEU A 144 0.85 -7.83 -17.94
C LEU A 144 1.63 -6.97 -16.93
N GLU A 145 1.16 -5.77 -16.61
CA GLU A 145 1.78 -4.91 -15.58
C GLU A 145 1.77 -5.54 -14.18
N ARG A 146 0.75 -6.35 -13.88
CA ARG A 146 0.72 -7.14 -12.65
C ARG A 146 1.78 -8.26 -12.71
N ILE A 147 1.90 -8.97 -13.83
CA ILE A 147 2.90 -10.02 -14.03
C ILE A 147 4.31 -9.46 -13.87
N GLU A 148 4.65 -8.35 -14.52
CA GLU A 148 5.98 -7.71 -14.40
C GLU A 148 6.33 -7.37 -12.95
N ARG A 149 5.39 -6.77 -12.20
CA ARG A 149 5.59 -6.46 -10.77
C ARG A 149 5.82 -7.71 -9.93
N LEU A 150 5.08 -8.79 -10.22
CA LEU A 150 5.25 -10.06 -9.52
C LEU A 150 6.59 -10.72 -9.88
N LYS A 151 7.02 -10.70 -11.14
CA LYS A 151 8.33 -11.22 -11.57
C LYS A 151 9.49 -10.52 -10.87
N LYS A 152 9.41 -9.20 -10.68
CA LYS A 152 10.44 -8.44 -9.94
C LYS A 152 10.53 -8.83 -8.47
N SER A 153 9.46 -9.36 -7.88
CA SER A 153 9.34 -9.56 -6.44
C SER A 153 9.34 -11.02 -6.00
N LEU A 154 9.01 -11.96 -6.90
CA LEU A 154 8.71 -13.36 -6.58
C LEU A 154 9.31 -14.29 -7.64
N SER A 155 10.59 -14.67 -7.47
CA SER A 155 11.29 -15.58 -8.38
C SER A 155 10.69 -17.00 -8.40
N GLU A 156 10.02 -17.41 -7.32
CA GLU A 156 9.52 -18.77 -7.12
C GLU A 156 8.35 -19.13 -8.04
N ILE A 157 7.65 -18.14 -8.60
CA ILE A 157 6.51 -18.35 -9.52
C ILE A 157 6.81 -17.92 -10.95
N GLN A 158 8.07 -17.69 -11.28
CA GLN A 158 8.46 -17.09 -12.56
C GLN A 158 7.98 -17.91 -13.77
N ALA A 159 8.09 -19.24 -13.74
CA ALA A 159 7.60 -20.11 -14.82
C ALA A 159 6.07 -20.00 -15.06
N THR A 160 5.29 -19.90 -13.98
CA THR A 160 3.84 -19.71 -14.09
C THR A 160 3.50 -18.32 -14.60
N LEU A 161 4.27 -17.31 -14.19
CA LEU A 161 4.13 -15.93 -14.68
C LEU A 161 4.49 -15.81 -16.16
N GLU A 162 5.52 -16.51 -16.64
CA GLU A 162 5.88 -16.59 -18.06
C GLU A 162 4.76 -17.26 -18.88
N THR A 163 4.17 -18.33 -18.35
CA THR A 163 3.01 -18.98 -19.00
C THR A 163 1.82 -18.02 -19.10
N ALA A 164 1.52 -17.29 -18.02
CA ALA A 164 0.44 -16.30 -18.01
C ALA A 164 0.72 -15.11 -18.93
N GLU A 165 1.98 -14.70 -19.08
CA GLU A 165 2.41 -13.64 -19.99
C GLU A 165 2.25 -14.07 -21.45
N ASN A 166 2.64 -15.30 -21.80
CA ASN A 166 2.49 -15.82 -23.16
C ASN A 166 1.02 -15.84 -23.63
N LEU A 167 0.07 -16.10 -22.72
CA LEU A 167 -1.37 -16.00 -23.02
C LEU A 167 -1.82 -14.58 -23.40
N LEU A 168 -1.04 -13.57 -22.99
CA LEU A 168 -1.33 -12.15 -23.16
C LEU A 168 -0.40 -11.47 -24.16
N ASN A 169 0.20 -12.23 -25.08
CA ASN A 169 1.03 -11.68 -26.16
C ASN A 169 0.29 -10.52 -26.86
N GLU A 170 0.88 -9.32 -26.84
CA GLU A 170 0.22 -8.09 -27.31
C GLU A 170 -0.23 -8.21 -28.78
N ASP A 171 0.63 -8.77 -29.63
CA ASP A 171 0.36 -8.89 -31.07
C ASP A 171 -0.77 -9.89 -31.34
N GLU A 172 -0.78 -11.04 -30.64
CA GLU A 172 -1.85 -12.03 -30.77
C GLU A 172 -3.20 -11.49 -30.26
N ILE A 173 -3.21 -10.78 -29.13
CA ILE A 173 -4.43 -10.20 -28.57
C ILE A 173 -5.01 -9.17 -29.54
N ILE A 174 -4.16 -8.32 -30.14
CA ILE A 174 -4.60 -7.33 -31.13
C ILE A 174 -5.16 -8.04 -32.37
N GLY A 175 -4.47 -9.05 -32.90
CA GLY A 175 -4.95 -9.82 -34.04
C GLY A 175 -6.32 -10.47 -33.80
N LEU A 176 -6.51 -11.11 -32.65
CA LEU A 176 -7.80 -11.71 -32.27
C LEU A 176 -8.92 -10.68 -32.18
N LEU A 177 -8.63 -9.48 -31.67
CA LEU A 177 -9.64 -8.41 -31.58
C LEU A 177 -9.98 -7.81 -32.94
N GLN A 178 -9.03 -7.75 -33.88
CA GLN A 178 -9.28 -7.33 -35.27
C GLN A 178 -10.13 -8.37 -36.02
N GLU A 179 -9.98 -9.65 -35.68
CA GLU A 179 -10.83 -10.74 -36.20
C GLU A 179 -12.20 -10.81 -35.51
N GLY A 180 -12.52 -9.90 -34.57
CA GLY A 180 -13.78 -9.91 -33.80
C GLY A 180 -13.87 -11.03 -32.75
N LYS A 181 -12.79 -11.73 -32.43
CA LYS A 181 -12.76 -12.87 -31.47
C LYS A 181 -12.69 -12.39 -30.02
N VAL A 182 -13.63 -11.55 -29.61
CA VAL A 182 -13.71 -10.92 -28.27
C VAL A 182 -13.77 -11.97 -27.14
N SER A 183 -14.54 -13.05 -27.32
CA SER A 183 -14.68 -14.13 -26.34
C SER A 183 -13.38 -14.90 -26.09
N GLU A 184 -12.58 -15.12 -27.13
CA GLU A 184 -11.29 -15.81 -27.04
C GLU A 184 -10.29 -14.99 -26.22
N VAL A 185 -10.26 -13.69 -26.47
CA VAL A 185 -9.41 -12.75 -25.72
C VAL A 185 -9.83 -12.69 -24.25
N ALA A 186 -11.14 -12.65 -23.97
CA ALA A 186 -11.65 -12.70 -22.60
C ALA A 186 -11.25 -14.01 -21.90
N HIS A 187 -11.30 -15.14 -22.59
CA HIS A 187 -10.87 -16.43 -22.06
C HIS A 187 -9.38 -16.45 -21.73
N ARG A 188 -8.52 -15.96 -22.62
CA ARG A 188 -7.06 -15.85 -22.38
C ARG A 188 -6.73 -14.99 -21.16
N ILE A 189 -7.41 -13.85 -21.00
CA ILE A 189 -7.25 -12.97 -19.84
C ILE A 189 -7.71 -13.66 -18.55
N ALA A 190 -8.83 -14.38 -18.59
CA ALA A 190 -9.31 -15.15 -17.44
C ALA A 190 -8.32 -16.26 -17.04
N GLU A 191 -7.78 -16.97 -18.03
CA GLU A 191 -6.82 -18.05 -17.82
C GLU A 191 -5.48 -17.54 -17.26
N ALA A 192 -4.96 -16.43 -17.79
CA ALA A 192 -3.78 -15.77 -17.24
C ALA A 192 -4.00 -15.36 -15.77
N ASN A 193 -5.15 -14.77 -15.44
CA ASN A 193 -5.49 -14.42 -14.05
C ASN A 193 -5.66 -15.65 -13.16
N ARG A 194 -6.22 -16.75 -13.67
CA ARG A 194 -6.34 -18.03 -12.96
C ARG A 194 -4.96 -18.56 -12.57
N LEU A 195 -4.02 -18.58 -13.51
CA LEU A 195 -2.64 -19.01 -13.28
C LEU A 195 -1.94 -18.16 -12.21
N ILE A 196 -2.05 -16.83 -12.30
CA ILE A 196 -1.48 -15.91 -11.30
C ILE A 196 -2.05 -16.19 -9.91
N CYS A 197 -3.38 -16.33 -9.80
CA CYS A 197 -4.02 -16.61 -8.51
C CYS A 197 -3.63 -17.97 -7.94
N GLN A 198 -3.49 -19.00 -8.78
CA GLN A 198 -3.02 -20.31 -8.34
C GLN A 198 -1.58 -20.27 -7.84
N ALA A 199 -0.69 -19.59 -8.57
CA ALA A 199 0.70 -19.43 -8.18
C ALA A 199 0.84 -18.73 -6.83
N LEU A 200 0.15 -17.60 -6.65
CA LEU A 200 0.15 -16.84 -5.39
C LEU A 200 -0.45 -17.64 -4.23
N LYS A 201 -1.49 -18.44 -4.50
CA LYS A 201 -2.10 -19.30 -3.49
C LYS A 201 -1.13 -20.40 -3.05
N SER A 202 -0.47 -21.08 -3.98
CA SER A 202 0.54 -22.09 -3.67
C SER A 202 1.69 -21.49 -2.85
N MET A 203 2.22 -20.33 -3.24
CA MET A 203 3.24 -19.63 -2.44
C MET A 203 2.76 -19.27 -1.03
N ALA A 204 1.52 -18.79 -0.92
CA ALA A 204 0.95 -18.44 0.37
C ALA A 204 0.78 -19.67 1.27
N GLU A 205 0.37 -20.81 0.69
CA GLU A 205 0.29 -22.10 1.37
C GLU A 205 1.68 -22.58 1.80
N ASP A 206 2.69 -22.48 0.92
CA ASP A 206 4.07 -22.88 1.20
C ASP A 206 4.72 -22.03 2.30
N ALA A 207 4.29 -20.78 2.46
CA ALA A 207 4.74 -19.90 3.54
C ALA A 207 4.04 -20.15 4.89
N VAL A 208 2.97 -20.96 4.94
CA VAL A 208 2.21 -21.21 6.19
C VAL A 208 3.08 -21.83 7.29
N PRO A 209 3.86 -22.91 7.05
CA PRO A 209 4.67 -23.53 8.11
C PRO A 209 5.67 -22.54 8.73
N SER A 210 6.36 -21.76 7.90
CA SER A 210 7.30 -20.72 8.38
C SER A 210 6.61 -19.64 9.23
N LYS A 211 5.41 -19.21 8.84
CA LYS A 211 4.62 -18.24 9.63
C LYS A 211 4.17 -18.83 10.96
N MET A 212 3.77 -20.10 10.97
CA MET A 212 3.38 -20.82 12.19
C MET A 212 4.57 -21.01 13.13
N GLU A 213 5.76 -21.32 12.62
CA GLU A 213 6.99 -21.41 13.42
C GLU A 213 7.33 -20.07 14.09
N ARG A 214 7.35 -18.96 13.34
CA ARG A 214 7.58 -17.62 13.91
C ARG A 214 6.52 -17.18 14.91
N PHE A 215 5.28 -17.63 14.74
CA PHE A 215 4.22 -17.35 15.71
C PHE A 215 4.40 -18.19 16.98
N MET A 216 4.78 -19.45 16.83
CA MET A 216 5.11 -20.35 17.95
C MET A 216 6.26 -19.81 18.80
N GLU A 217 7.34 -19.31 18.18
CA GLU A 217 8.47 -18.71 18.90
C GLU A 217 8.02 -17.52 19.75
N ARG A 218 7.22 -16.63 19.17
CA ARG A 218 6.66 -15.48 19.89
C ARG A 218 5.72 -15.90 21.03
N LEU A 219 4.96 -16.98 20.87
CA LEU A 219 4.13 -17.52 21.95
C LEU A 219 4.98 -18.09 23.10
N GLN A 220 6.06 -18.80 22.78
CA GLN A 220 7.00 -19.33 23.78
C GLN A 220 7.67 -18.20 24.57
N GLU A 221 8.20 -17.19 23.87
CA GLU A 221 8.81 -16.01 24.50
C GLU A 221 7.84 -15.30 25.46
N ARG A 222 6.58 -15.11 25.03
CA ARG A 222 5.54 -14.50 25.88
C ARG A 222 5.20 -15.34 27.10
N TYR A 223 5.11 -16.65 26.92
CA TYR A 223 4.85 -17.57 28.02
C TYR A 223 5.99 -17.53 29.05
N ASP A 224 7.24 -17.63 28.62
CA ASP A 224 8.40 -17.60 29.51
C ASP A 224 8.50 -16.26 30.25
N ALA A 225 8.26 -15.14 29.56
CA ALA A 225 8.20 -13.81 30.19
C ALA A 225 7.09 -13.71 31.24
N LEU A 226 5.91 -14.28 30.97
CA LEU A 226 4.79 -14.28 31.89
C LEU A 226 5.09 -15.11 33.14
N ILE A 227 5.61 -16.33 32.98
CA ILE A 227 5.97 -17.19 34.12
C ILE A 227 7.07 -16.53 34.96
N GLY A 228 8.07 -15.91 34.33
CA GLY A 228 9.11 -15.15 35.03
C GLY A 228 8.52 -14.03 35.91
N LYS A 229 7.52 -13.30 35.40
CA LYS A 229 6.80 -12.27 36.18
C LYS A 229 6.02 -12.86 37.35
N VAL A 230 5.25 -13.93 37.12
CA VAL A 230 4.45 -14.57 38.17
C VAL A 230 5.33 -15.13 39.29
N GLN A 231 6.46 -15.75 38.94
CA GLN A 231 7.45 -16.24 39.90
C GLN A 231 8.08 -15.09 40.71
N ALA A 232 8.42 -13.97 40.06
CA ALA A 232 8.97 -12.80 40.74
C ALA A 232 7.97 -12.17 41.73
N THR A 233 6.67 -12.29 41.49
CA THR A 233 5.61 -11.81 42.41
C THR A 233 5.31 -12.77 43.57
N GLY A 234 5.98 -13.92 43.66
CA GLY A 234 5.78 -14.90 44.73
C GLY A 234 4.45 -15.66 44.67
N VAL A 235 3.72 -15.54 43.56
CA VAL A 235 2.45 -16.25 43.31
C VAL A 235 2.75 -17.70 42.94
N ASP A 236 2.00 -18.65 43.51
CA ASP A 236 2.13 -20.06 43.14
C ASP A 236 1.65 -20.29 41.69
N VAL A 237 2.62 -20.38 40.79
CA VAL A 237 2.44 -20.64 39.35
C VAL A 237 1.61 -21.91 39.11
N ARG A 238 1.70 -22.90 39.99
CA ARG A 238 1.04 -24.20 39.81
C ARG A 238 -0.47 -24.09 40.01
N GLU A 239 -0.89 -23.35 41.03
CA GLU A 239 -2.30 -23.07 41.31
C GLU A 239 -2.92 -22.27 40.15
N LEU A 240 -2.25 -21.18 39.75
CA LEU A 240 -2.69 -20.31 38.67
C LEU A 240 -2.81 -21.02 37.30
N LEU A 241 -1.85 -21.90 36.97
CA LEU A 241 -1.87 -22.66 35.74
C LEU A 241 -3.03 -23.67 35.72
N SER A 242 -3.26 -24.37 36.84
CA SER A 242 -4.29 -25.41 36.93
C SER A 242 -5.69 -24.91 36.56
N GLU A 243 -6.01 -23.66 36.89
CA GLU A 243 -7.30 -23.05 36.57
C GLU A 243 -7.43 -22.53 35.13
N THR A 244 -6.35 -22.55 34.35
CA THR A 244 -6.35 -22.13 32.93
C THR A 244 -6.41 -23.30 31.96
N GLY A 245 -6.42 -24.53 32.48
CA GLY A 245 -6.39 -25.76 31.70
C GLY A 245 -4.98 -26.19 31.29
N LEU A 246 -3.93 -25.52 31.81
CA LEU A 246 -2.52 -25.93 31.68
C LEU A 246 -2.12 -26.60 33.00
N LYS A 247 -1.82 -27.90 33.04
CA LYS A 247 -1.61 -28.59 34.32
C LYS A 247 -0.31 -28.19 35.01
N ASN A 248 0.71 -27.81 34.25
CA ASN A 248 1.97 -27.26 34.75
C ASN A 248 2.76 -26.57 33.62
N ALA A 249 3.85 -25.90 33.99
CA ALA A 249 4.65 -25.14 33.04
C ALA A 249 5.40 -26.01 32.00
N ASN A 250 5.70 -27.25 32.36
CA ASN A 250 6.36 -28.18 31.47
C ASN A 250 5.40 -28.67 30.37
N GLU A 251 4.12 -28.85 30.67
CA GLU A 251 3.11 -29.30 29.69
C GLU A 251 2.92 -28.26 28.56
N PHE A 252 2.93 -26.95 28.87
CA PHE A 252 2.87 -25.92 27.83
C PHE A 252 4.11 -25.99 26.91
N ARG A 253 5.30 -26.08 27.50
CA ARG A 253 6.56 -26.18 26.74
C ARG A 253 6.63 -27.45 25.89
N GLU A 254 6.21 -28.59 26.44
CA GLU A 254 6.15 -29.87 25.72
C GLU A 254 5.13 -29.82 24.57
N ASN A 255 3.93 -29.27 24.79
CA ASN A 255 2.93 -29.12 23.74
C ASN A 255 3.38 -28.14 22.66
N ALA A 256 4.04 -27.05 23.05
CA ALA A 256 4.63 -26.10 22.13
C ALA A 256 5.74 -26.74 21.28
N GLN A 257 6.62 -27.52 21.91
CA GLN A 257 7.71 -28.22 21.22
C GLN A 257 7.18 -29.29 20.26
N ARG A 258 6.23 -30.11 20.70
CA ARG A 258 5.55 -31.10 19.83
C ARG A 258 4.88 -30.44 18.64
N LEU A 259 4.20 -29.30 18.85
CA LEU A 259 3.57 -28.57 17.77
C LEU A 259 4.61 -27.95 16.81
N LYS A 260 5.75 -27.46 17.34
CA LYS A 260 6.87 -26.96 16.51
C LYS A 260 7.45 -28.06 15.64
N GLU A 261 7.67 -29.26 16.18
CA GLU A 261 8.15 -30.43 15.43
C GLU A 261 7.11 -30.93 14.41
N ALA A 262 5.82 -30.89 14.77
CA ALA A 262 4.73 -31.18 13.84
C ALA A 262 4.70 -30.17 12.68
N ILE A 263 4.85 -28.87 12.95
CA ILE A 263 4.89 -27.83 11.90
C ILE A 263 6.09 -28.05 10.97
N LYS A 264 7.25 -28.45 11.49
CA LYS A 264 8.45 -28.74 10.68
C LYS A 264 8.32 -29.99 9.80
N SER A 265 7.58 -30.99 10.27
CA SER A 265 7.42 -32.27 9.56
C SER A 265 6.25 -32.30 8.58
N VAL A 266 5.37 -31.30 8.63
CA VAL A 266 4.11 -31.29 7.89
C VAL A 266 4.17 -30.31 6.71
N GLY A 267 3.81 -30.81 5.52
CA GLY A 267 3.71 -29.99 4.32
C GLY A 267 2.58 -28.94 4.35
N PRO A 268 2.59 -27.97 3.42
CA PRO A 268 1.70 -26.79 3.37
C PRO A 268 0.21 -27.11 3.56
N LYS A 269 -0.27 -28.18 2.91
CA LYS A 269 -1.68 -28.56 2.88
C LYS A 269 -2.21 -29.15 4.18
N ASN A 270 -1.32 -29.66 5.03
CA ASN A 270 -1.66 -30.33 6.30
C ASN A 270 -1.46 -29.41 7.52
N ALA A 271 -0.81 -28.26 7.34
CA ALA A 271 -0.57 -27.26 8.39
C ALA A 271 -1.87 -26.63 8.94
N LYS A 272 -2.96 -26.64 8.16
CA LYS A 272 -4.26 -26.08 8.58
C LYS A 272 -4.84 -26.77 9.83
N GLY A 273 -4.64 -28.08 9.98
CA GLY A 273 -5.05 -28.81 11.19
C GLY A 273 -4.26 -28.40 12.43
N LEU A 274 -2.97 -28.11 12.25
CA LEU A 274 -2.08 -27.64 13.31
C LEU A 274 -2.40 -26.20 13.75
N MET A 275 -2.98 -25.38 12.87
CA MET A 275 -3.41 -24.02 13.21
C MET A 275 -4.46 -23.99 14.32
N GLY A 276 -5.36 -24.99 14.37
CA GLY A 276 -6.34 -25.09 15.46
C GLY A 276 -5.67 -25.30 16.82
N GLN A 277 -4.65 -26.17 16.87
CA GLN A 277 -3.86 -26.42 18.08
C GLN A 277 -3.05 -25.19 18.49
N LEU A 278 -2.46 -24.50 17.51
CA LEU A 278 -1.74 -23.24 17.70
C LEU A 278 -2.63 -22.16 18.34
N MET A 279 -3.84 -21.98 17.82
CA MET A 279 -4.81 -21.02 18.35
C MET A 279 -5.32 -21.42 19.73
N SER A 280 -5.45 -22.72 20.01
CA SER A 280 -5.79 -23.21 21.36
C SER A 280 -4.71 -22.82 22.38
N LEU A 281 -3.43 -23.02 22.05
CA LEU A 281 -2.30 -22.60 22.90
C LEU A 281 -2.28 -21.08 23.10
N ALA A 282 -2.45 -20.31 22.04
CA ALA A 282 -2.51 -18.85 22.12
C ALA A 282 -3.67 -18.36 23.01
N ASN A 283 -4.84 -18.99 22.91
CA ASN A 283 -6.00 -18.67 23.74
C ASN A 283 -5.78 -19.06 25.21
N GLY A 284 -5.11 -20.18 25.47
CA GLY A 284 -4.70 -20.59 26.82
C GLY A 284 -3.80 -19.54 27.46
N LEU A 285 -2.75 -19.11 26.74
CA LEU A 285 -1.86 -18.04 27.18
C LEU A 285 -2.61 -16.72 27.44
N LYS A 286 -3.50 -16.30 26.53
CA LYS A 286 -4.30 -15.07 26.73
C LYS A 286 -5.25 -15.14 27.93
N LYS A 287 -5.74 -16.33 28.29
CA LYS A 287 -6.55 -16.54 29.52
C LYS A 287 -5.68 -16.42 30.77
N LEU A 288 -4.48 -17.03 30.73
CA LEU A 288 -3.49 -16.93 31.79
C LEU A 288 -3.06 -15.47 32.01
N GLU A 289 -2.74 -14.76 30.93
CA GLU A 289 -2.45 -13.32 30.98
C GLU A 289 -3.60 -12.56 31.64
N ARG A 290 -4.84 -12.71 31.18
CA ARG A 290 -5.96 -12.02 31.84
C ARG A 290 -6.06 -12.33 33.33
N LYS A 291 -5.83 -13.57 33.76
CA LYS A 291 -5.87 -13.93 35.19
C LYS A 291 -4.73 -13.32 36.00
N VAL A 292 -3.49 -13.35 35.48
CA VAL A 292 -2.33 -12.73 36.15
C VAL A 292 -2.55 -11.23 36.35
N TRP A 293 -3.18 -10.55 35.39
CA TRP A 293 -3.50 -9.13 35.49
C TRP A 293 -4.83 -8.84 36.23
N SER A 294 -5.67 -9.85 36.48
CA SER A 294 -6.94 -9.71 37.22
C SER A 294 -6.84 -10.19 38.67
N THR A 295 -5.75 -10.87 39.05
CA THR A 295 -5.47 -11.14 40.46
C THR A 295 -5.08 -9.79 41.05
N PRO A 296 -5.82 -9.24 42.03
CA PRO A 296 -5.36 -8.08 42.75
C PRO A 296 -4.04 -8.50 43.35
N SER A 297 -2.93 -7.94 42.89
CA SER A 297 -1.75 -7.84 43.71
C SER A 297 -2.27 -7.26 45.02
N THR A 298 -2.22 -8.05 46.10
CA THR A 298 -2.29 -7.49 47.44
C THR A 298 -1.38 -6.26 47.40
N PRO A 299 -1.90 -5.05 47.66
CA PRO A 299 -1.09 -3.86 47.51
C PRO A 299 0.06 -4.05 48.49
N SER A 300 1.24 -4.40 47.98
CA SER A 300 2.46 -4.03 48.67
C SER A 300 2.31 -2.53 48.83
N GLU A 301 2.56 -2.02 50.03
CA GLU A 301 2.61 -0.59 50.32
C GLU A 301 3.67 0.07 49.41
N SER A 302 3.37 0.24 48.12
CA SER A 302 4.18 0.99 47.19
C SER A 302 3.86 2.43 47.52
N GLY A 303 4.70 3.03 48.37
CA GLY A 303 4.49 4.33 49.00
C GLY A 303 4.54 5.53 48.06
N GLY A 304 3.74 5.50 47.00
CA GLY A 304 3.61 6.58 46.05
C GLY A 304 2.14 6.90 45.76
N THR A 305 1.87 8.19 45.54
CA THR A 305 0.58 8.78 45.25
C THR A 305 0.46 9.02 43.75
N PRO A 306 -0.29 8.20 43.00
CA PRO A 306 -0.51 8.43 41.58
C PRO A 306 -1.44 9.64 41.41
N ALA A 307 -1.04 10.60 40.59
CA ALA A 307 -1.84 11.80 40.32
C ALA A 307 -1.60 12.30 38.89
N LEU A 308 -2.66 12.76 38.26
CA LEU A 308 -2.67 13.19 36.86
C LEU A 308 -3.40 14.52 36.76
N SER A 309 -2.90 15.43 35.93
CA SER A 309 -3.60 16.64 35.54
C SER A 309 -3.67 16.73 34.02
N VAL A 310 -4.78 17.25 33.51
CA VAL A 310 -4.95 17.58 32.10
C VAL A 310 -5.43 19.02 31.98
N GLU A 311 -4.89 19.75 31.02
CA GLU A 311 -5.33 21.10 30.68
C GLU A 311 -5.37 21.29 29.16
N ILE A 312 -6.14 22.28 28.71
CA ILE A 312 -6.22 22.67 27.30
C ILE A 312 -5.44 23.97 27.16
N ALA A 313 -4.19 23.87 26.73
CA ALA A 313 -3.29 25.01 26.62
C ALA A 313 -3.72 25.96 25.50
N GLU A 314 -4.19 25.41 24.37
CA GLU A 314 -4.66 26.20 23.25
C GLU A 314 -5.84 25.54 22.53
N LYS A 315 -6.80 26.37 22.10
CA LYS A 315 -7.94 25.98 21.27
C LYS A 315 -8.03 26.89 20.05
N ARG A 316 -7.85 26.33 18.86
CA ARG A 316 -7.99 27.06 17.57
C ARG A 316 -9.17 26.52 16.78
N VAL A 317 -10.11 27.40 16.43
CA VAL A 317 -11.28 27.09 15.59
C VAL A 317 -11.11 27.77 14.23
N THR A 318 -11.30 27.03 13.14
CA THR A 318 -11.12 27.54 11.78
C THR A 318 -12.31 27.17 10.88
N GLY A 319 -12.67 28.08 9.96
CA GLY A 319 -13.68 27.83 8.93
C GLY A 319 -15.08 27.54 9.48
N ASN A 320 -15.55 28.28 10.49
CA ASN A 320 -16.87 28.07 11.12
C ASN A 320 -17.08 26.63 11.62
N LEU A 321 -16.25 26.19 12.57
CA LEU A 321 -16.15 24.82 13.07
C LEU A 321 -15.70 23.76 12.04
N ARG A 322 -15.28 24.12 10.82
CA ARG A 322 -14.76 23.13 9.86
C ARG A 322 -13.59 22.34 10.43
N TRP A 323 -12.66 23.01 11.10
CA TRP A 323 -11.59 22.33 11.85
C TRP A 323 -11.38 22.98 13.21
N VAL A 324 -11.21 22.13 14.22
CA VAL A 324 -10.86 22.54 15.58
C VAL A 324 -9.60 21.81 15.99
N PHE A 325 -8.61 22.57 16.48
CA PHE A 325 -7.34 22.06 16.98
C PHE A 325 -7.26 22.34 18.48
N LEU A 326 -6.90 21.31 19.25
CA LEU A 326 -6.62 21.42 20.68
C LEU A 326 -5.16 21.07 20.94
N ASP A 327 -4.46 21.90 21.69
CA ASP A 327 -3.22 21.52 22.37
C ASP A 327 -3.60 21.07 23.78
N VAL A 328 -3.55 19.75 24.00
CA VAL A 328 -3.86 19.12 25.28
C VAL A 328 -2.57 18.81 26.00
N VAL A 329 -2.43 19.35 27.21
CA VAL A 329 -1.27 19.12 28.06
C VAL A 329 -1.63 18.13 29.15
N ILE A 330 -0.92 17.01 29.19
CA ILE A 330 -1.07 15.97 30.21
C ILE A 330 0.17 15.97 31.07
N LYS A 331 -0.01 16.02 32.38
CA LYS A 331 1.09 16.02 33.34
C LYS A 331 0.85 15.00 34.43
N ASN A 332 1.89 14.21 34.72
CA ASN A 332 1.93 13.38 35.90
C ASN A 332 2.32 14.26 37.10
N THR A 333 1.34 14.54 37.96
CA THR A 333 1.55 15.32 39.19
C THR A 333 1.84 14.43 40.39
N GLY A 334 1.80 13.11 40.20
CA GLY A 334 2.16 12.12 41.21
C GLY A 334 3.67 11.90 41.29
N ASP A 335 4.06 11.08 42.25
CA ASP A 335 5.44 10.65 42.49
C ASP A 335 5.72 9.24 41.92
N VAL A 336 4.76 8.67 41.18
CA VAL A 336 4.87 7.33 40.56
C VAL A 336 4.66 7.37 39.06
N ARG A 337 5.26 6.40 38.35
CA ARG A 337 5.10 6.25 36.90
C ARG A 337 3.69 5.75 36.53
N LEU A 338 3.11 6.37 35.51
CA LEU A 338 1.80 5.99 34.96
C LEU A 338 1.95 5.30 33.60
N GLN A 339 1.09 4.32 33.35
CA GLN A 339 1.02 3.51 32.13
C GLN A 339 -0.31 3.71 31.40
N PHE A 340 -0.28 3.75 30.08
CA PHE A 340 -1.45 3.98 29.21
C PHE A 340 -1.55 2.89 28.13
N PRO A 341 -2.51 1.94 28.24
CA PRO A 341 -2.44 0.69 27.49
C PRO A 341 -2.96 0.72 26.04
N ASN A 342 -3.72 1.72 25.55
CA ASN A 342 -4.37 1.60 24.22
C ASN A 342 -4.69 2.91 23.48
N SER A 343 -4.27 4.07 23.99
CA SER A 343 -4.43 5.37 23.31
C SER A 343 -3.28 6.29 23.71
N VAL A 344 -3.06 7.36 22.93
CA VAL A 344 -2.07 8.40 23.25
C VAL A 344 -2.39 8.95 24.64
N TYR A 345 -1.65 8.47 25.64
CA TYR A 345 -1.83 8.74 27.06
C TYR A 345 -3.26 8.53 27.60
N GLY A 346 -4.02 7.54 27.12
CA GLY A 346 -5.35 7.27 27.70
C GLY A 346 -6.40 8.33 27.34
N LEU A 347 -6.12 9.22 26.38
CA LEU A 347 -6.96 10.36 26.05
C LEU A 347 -8.24 9.93 25.32
N THR A 348 -9.37 10.45 25.77
CA THR A 348 -10.67 10.44 25.09
C THR A 348 -11.28 11.84 25.14
N ILE A 349 -12.19 12.11 24.21
CA ILE A 349 -12.92 13.37 24.15
C ILE A 349 -14.39 13.02 24.16
N GLU A 350 -15.10 13.62 25.08
CA GLU A 350 -16.51 13.40 25.32
C GLU A 350 -17.27 14.68 25.07
N ARG A 351 -18.53 14.55 24.66
CA ARG A 351 -19.44 15.67 24.44
C ARG A 351 -20.64 15.51 25.36
N LYS A 352 -21.11 16.63 25.90
CA LYS A 352 -22.33 16.65 26.69
C LYS A 352 -23.55 16.54 25.77
N GLY A 353 -24.32 15.47 25.92
CA GLY A 353 -25.57 15.25 25.20
C GLY A 353 -26.73 16.09 25.75
N GLU A 354 -27.88 16.04 25.08
CA GLU A 354 -29.09 16.81 25.45
C GLU A 354 -29.63 16.46 26.85
N GLY A 355 -29.33 15.26 27.36
CA GLY A 355 -29.68 14.82 28.72
C GLY A 355 -28.64 15.17 29.80
N GLY A 356 -27.60 15.95 29.46
CA GLY A 356 -26.51 16.30 30.38
C GLY A 356 -25.48 15.20 30.64
N ALA A 357 -25.68 14.01 30.07
CA ALA A 357 -24.71 12.91 30.11
C ALA A 357 -23.54 13.17 29.15
N TRP A 358 -22.35 12.74 29.54
CA TRP A 358 -21.16 12.79 28.70
C TRP A 358 -21.07 11.54 27.83
N GLU A 359 -20.96 11.74 26.52
CA GLU A 359 -20.89 10.67 25.53
C GLU A 359 -19.55 10.71 24.78
N LEU A 360 -18.95 9.54 24.51
CA LEU A 360 -17.71 9.45 23.75
C LEU A 360 -17.88 10.07 22.37
N TYR A 361 -17.13 11.13 22.09
CA TYR A 361 -17.14 11.85 20.81
C TYR A 361 -15.95 11.47 19.94
N TYR A 362 -14.75 11.39 20.52
CA TYR A 362 -13.53 11.12 19.78
C TYR A 362 -12.48 10.41 20.66
N SER A 363 -11.72 9.50 20.06
CA SER A 363 -10.56 8.87 20.67
C SER A 363 -9.41 8.92 19.65
N PRO A 364 -8.24 9.50 19.98
CA PRO A 364 -7.09 9.48 19.10
C PRO A 364 -6.71 8.05 18.76
N MET A 365 -6.22 7.81 17.53
CA MET A 365 -5.81 6.48 17.07
C MET A 365 -4.96 5.78 18.13
N SER A 366 -5.32 4.52 18.43
CA SER A 366 -4.60 3.69 19.39
C SER A 366 -3.11 3.64 19.07
N ALA A 367 -2.27 4.08 20.01
CA ALA A 367 -0.86 3.72 19.96
C ALA A 367 -0.78 2.19 20.05
N GLN A 368 -0.18 1.53 19.07
CA GLN A 368 0.08 0.07 19.14
C GLN A 368 1.19 -0.27 20.16
N VAL A 369 1.56 0.70 21.01
CA VAL A 369 2.66 0.66 21.95
C VAL A 369 2.15 1.20 23.29
N ILE A 370 2.52 0.55 24.39
CA ILE A 370 2.26 1.02 25.74
C ILE A 370 3.06 2.32 25.95
N VAL A 371 2.38 3.38 26.37
CA VAL A 371 3.01 4.68 26.65
C VAL A 371 3.14 4.88 28.17
N PHE A 372 4.21 5.51 28.61
CA PHE A 372 4.50 5.79 30.02
C PHE A 372 4.67 7.29 30.25
N LEU A 373 4.33 7.75 31.45
CA LEU A 373 4.55 9.12 31.90
C LEU A 373 5.26 9.11 33.26
N GLU A 374 6.50 9.59 33.31
CA GLU A 374 7.31 9.66 34.52
C GLU A 374 6.80 10.71 35.51
N PRO A 375 7.12 10.61 36.81
CA PRO A 375 6.80 11.65 37.79
C PRO A 375 7.27 13.03 37.35
N GLY A 376 6.36 14.02 37.35
CA GLY A 376 6.63 15.39 36.92
C GLY A 376 6.71 15.62 35.40
N GLN A 377 6.69 14.55 34.59
CA GLN A 377 6.72 14.67 33.13
C GLN A 377 5.42 15.30 32.60
N THR A 378 5.58 16.12 31.56
CA THR A 378 4.50 16.83 30.87
C THR A 378 4.59 16.56 29.38
N GLU A 379 3.46 16.26 28.76
CA GLU A 379 3.36 15.88 27.36
C GLU A 379 2.28 16.69 26.65
N HIS A 380 2.57 17.11 25.42
CA HIS A 380 1.69 17.92 24.58
C HIS A 380 1.11 17.08 23.46
N ILE A 381 -0.21 17.07 23.33
CA ILE A 381 -0.93 16.29 22.35
C ILE A 381 -1.80 17.21 21.51
N MET A 382 -1.47 17.30 20.23
CA MET A 382 -2.27 18.02 19.26
C MET A 382 -3.42 17.14 18.76
N VAL A 383 -4.66 17.50 19.12
CA VAL A 383 -5.86 16.82 18.65
C VAL A 383 -6.56 17.67 17.59
N ARG A 384 -6.99 17.03 16.49
CA ARG A 384 -7.71 17.69 15.40
C ARG A 384 -9.08 17.07 15.19
N PHE A 385 -10.13 17.89 15.27
CA PHE A 385 -11.48 17.54 14.90
C PHE A 385 -11.82 18.05 13.50
N ASN A 386 -12.68 17.30 12.81
CA ASN A 386 -13.27 17.73 11.54
C ASN A 386 -14.77 17.92 11.75
N GLN A 387 -15.25 19.15 11.57
CA GLN A 387 -16.67 19.52 11.68
C GLN A 387 -17.35 19.12 13.02
N PRO A 388 -16.77 19.43 14.20
CA PRO A 388 -17.50 19.25 15.46
C PRO A 388 -18.75 20.12 15.53
N GLN A 389 -19.75 19.67 16.29
CA GLN A 389 -20.95 20.44 16.57
C GLN A 389 -20.67 21.46 17.69
N ALA A 390 -21.46 22.52 17.78
CA ALA A 390 -21.42 23.42 18.93
C ALA A 390 -21.84 22.68 20.21
N GLY A 391 -21.31 23.14 21.36
CA GLY A 391 -21.67 22.60 22.68
C GLY A 391 -20.51 22.42 23.64
N GLU A 392 -20.79 21.75 24.77
CA GLU A 392 -19.83 21.46 25.83
C GLU A 392 -19.13 20.12 25.57
N TYR A 393 -17.82 20.13 25.73
CA TYR A 393 -16.91 19.01 25.53
C TYR A 393 -16.01 18.87 26.75
N ARG A 394 -15.44 17.68 26.94
CA ARG A 394 -14.36 17.46 27.90
C ARG A 394 -13.33 16.51 27.34
N VAL A 395 -12.08 16.78 27.69
CA VAL A 395 -10.98 15.84 27.54
C VAL A 395 -10.94 14.99 28.80
N HIS A 396 -11.01 13.68 28.66
CA HIS A 396 -10.86 12.71 29.74
C HIS A 396 -9.58 11.91 29.49
N VAL A 397 -8.79 11.73 30.53
CA VAL A 397 -7.51 11.01 30.46
C VAL A 397 -7.49 9.99 31.56
N GLN A 398 -7.22 8.73 31.22
CA GLN A 398 -7.16 7.62 32.17
C GLN A 398 -5.81 6.90 32.08
N GLY A 399 -5.08 6.87 33.19
CA GLY A 399 -3.81 6.14 33.36
C GLY A 399 -3.90 5.07 34.43
N ILE A 400 -2.92 4.17 34.43
CA ILE A 400 -2.79 3.07 35.40
C ILE A 400 -1.45 3.20 36.10
N TYR A 401 -1.42 3.18 37.42
CA TYR A 401 -0.18 3.09 38.17
C TYR A 401 0.45 1.70 37.97
N GLU A 402 1.66 1.66 37.39
CA GLU A 402 2.34 0.44 36.96
C GLU A 402 2.46 -0.65 38.04
N GLN A 403 2.70 -0.26 39.30
CA GLN A 403 2.98 -1.24 40.37
C GLN A 403 1.72 -1.76 41.07
N SER A 404 0.71 -0.91 41.30
CA SER A 404 -0.50 -1.30 42.03
C SER A 404 -1.70 -1.60 41.13
N GLY A 405 -1.66 -1.19 39.87
CA GLY A 405 -2.81 -1.23 38.97
C GLY A 405 -3.88 -0.17 39.28
N GLN A 406 -3.65 0.73 40.23
CA GLN A 406 -4.60 1.79 40.57
C GLN A 406 -4.84 2.71 39.36
N THR A 407 -6.11 2.93 39.02
CA THR A 407 -6.50 3.84 37.95
C THR A 407 -6.51 5.28 38.44
N VAL A 408 -5.99 6.20 37.62
CA VAL A 408 -6.02 7.65 37.87
C VAL A 408 -6.60 8.34 36.66
N GLU A 409 -7.46 9.33 36.93
CA GLU A 409 -8.21 10.04 35.90
C GLU A 409 -8.08 11.55 36.07
N ALA A 410 -8.06 12.26 34.95
CA ALA A 410 -8.07 13.72 34.91
C ALA A 410 -9.02 14.22 33.80
N VAL A 411 -9.62 15.39 34.02
CA VAL A 411 -10.63 15.95 33.11
C VAL A 411 -10.38 17.44 32.89
N ALA A 412 -10.53 17.90 31.64
CA ALA A 412 -10.57 19.32 31.29
C ALA A 412 -11.75 19.63 30.36
N GLU A 413 -12.64 20.52 30.78
CA GLU A 413 -13.83 20.90 30.02
C GLU A 413 -13.58 22.10 29.10
N PHE A 414 -14.24 22.14 27.94
CA PHE A 414 -14.21 23.25 27.00
C PHE A 414 -15.52 23.36 26.21
N ALA A 415 -15.85 24.56 25.73
CA ALA A 415 -17.00 24.78 24.87
C ALA A 415 -16.58 25.11 23.42
N LEU A 416 -17.38 24.67 22.46
CA LEU A 416 -17.29 25.10 21.06
C LEU A 416 -18.46 26.04 20.72
N PRO A 417 -18.19 27.17 20.05
CA PRO A 417 -19.17 28.22 19.75
C PRO A 417 -20.23 27.78 18.76
#